data_AF-A0A410PTH3-F1
#
_entry.id   AF-A0A410PTH3-F1
#
_cell.length_a   1.000
_cell.length_b   1.000
_cell.length_c   1.000
_cell.angle_alpha   90.00
_cell.angle_beta   90.00
_cell.angle_gamma   90.00
#
_symmetry.space_group_name_H-M   'P 1'
#
loop_
_entity.id
_entity.type
_entity.pdbx_description
1 polymer ?
#
loop_
_entity_poly.entity_id
_entity_poly.type
_entity_poly.pdbx_seq_one_letter_code
_entity_poly.pdbx_strand_id
1 'polypeptide(L)'
;MKYHILLSWNRLDWNFPDANMKSEFEMNQYWKHAIPTGIKVDQNGIIYAAVPRWAEGIPATMNYITIENEKPILHAFPSWEWNQAGNIQVLQSVMGYEIDEHNRMWILDQGKIAYAPSEPGSQKLIIWDLNSNQMIDYITIPNEIAPYRTSFLNDIVVDNKNGFAYITDSGSGWPNHPVVGGIIIYDMKTKAFRRVLDQHYSTQDFPGFIFEIDYRPVYSDRPMKLGADGIALSADRSTLYYCPLTARNLYAVDTALLRDYNIPLEVISNAVQYLGSKGTTTDGMCADNKENVFYTMLEGKGIGFYHADTGQFHKLIAEDRMVWVDGVAFDQNGSILFNSNRLNQIFENPQTQIDWDYPYNFVLWKACINQNIKSYLYG
;
A
#
# COMPACT_ATOMS: atom_id res chain seq x y z
N MET A 1 15.91 11.96 -17.59
CA MET A 1 15.25 12.14 -16.28
C MET A 1 16.27 11.90 -15.18
N LYS A 2 16.25 12.65 -14.07
CA LYS A 2 17.20 12.47 -12.95
C LYS A 2 16.52 11.72 -11.81
N TYR A 3 17.15 10.66 -11.30
CA TYR A 3 16.73 9.94 -10.11
C TYR A 3 17.94 9.58 -9.24
N HIS A 4 17.72 9.41 -7.93
CA HIS A 4 18.76 9.05 -6.96
C HIS A 4 18.16 8.35 -5.73
N ILE A 5 19.01 7.72 -4.93
CA ILE A 5 18.66 7.23 -3.60
C ILE A 5 18.49 8.44 -2.69
N LEU A 6 17.29 8.60 -2.12
CA LEU A 6 16.99 9.63 -1.14
C LEU A 6 17.35 9.17 0.27
N LEU A 7 16.90 7.97 0.66
CA LEU A 7 17.22 7.32 1.93
C LEU A 7 17.47 5.83 1.70
N SER A 8 18.23 5.20 2.59
CA SER A 8 18.46 3.76 2.53
C SER A 8 18.72 3.17 3.90
N TRP A 9 18.31 1.92 4.08
CA TRP A 9 18.54 1.13 5.29
C TRP A 9 19.10 -0.22 4.91
N ASN A 10 20.10 -0.69 5.64
CA ASN A 10 20.42 -2.11 5.67
C ASN A 10 19.31 -2.89 6.39
N ARG A 11 18.88 -2.39 7.56
CA ARG A 11 17.69 -2.83 8.31
C ARG A 11 17.02 -1.62 8.96
N LEU A 12 15.71 -1.71 9.19
CA LEU A 12 14.97 -0.65 9.87
C LEU A 12 15.38 -0.57 11.36
N ASP A 13 15.40 0.65 11.90
CA ASP A 13 15.61 0.94 13.34
C ASP A 13 14.65 2.05 13.77
N TRP A 14 14.29 2.03 15.05
CA TRP A 14 13.34 2.97 15.65
C TRP A 14 14.01 3.82 16.73
N ASN A 15 13.46 5.01 16.94
CA ASN A 15 13.73 5.79 18.15
C ASN A 15 12.97 5.22 19.34
N PHE A 16 13.46 4.08 19.87
CA PHE A 16 12.83 3.35 20.96
C PHE A 16 12.62 4.22 22.23
N PRO A 17 11.50 4.05 22.95
CA PRO A 17 11.19 4.84 24.13
C PRO A 17 12.08 4.49 25.33
N ASP A 18 12.62 3.26 25.35
CA ASP A 18 13.53 2.78 26.38
C ASP A 18 14.48 1.68 25.86
N ALA A 19 15.54 1.43 26.63
CA ALA A 19 16.58 0.47 26.29
C ALA A 19 16.12 -1.00 26.38
N ASN A 20 15.08 -1.31 27.16
CA ASN A 20 14.58 -2.68 27.28
C ASN A 20 13.85 -3.08 26.00
N MET A 21 12.98 -2.20 25.48
CA MET A 21 12.28 -2.42 24.21
C MET A 21 13.27 -2.61 23.05
N LYS A 22 14.31 -1.77 22.98
CA LYS A 22 15.39 -1.95 21.99
C LYS A 22 16.13 -3.28 22.17
N SER A 23 16.46 -3.64 23.41
CA SER A 23 17.17 -4.89 23.70
C SER A 23 16.35 -6.12 23.32
N GLU A 24 15.04 -6.11 23.58
CA GLU A 24 14.12 -7.18 23.19
C GLU A 24 14.03 -7.31 21.66
N PHE A 25 13.89 -6.18 20.96
CA PHE A 25 13.84 -6.14 19.50
C PHE A 25 15.10 -6.71 18.85
N GLU A 26 16.28 -6.37 19.39
CA GLU A 26 17.56 -6.89 18.92
C GLU A 26 17.76 -8.36 19.27
N MET A 27 17.47 -8.76 20.51
CA MET A 27 17.66 -10.11 21.02
C MET A 27 16.79 -11.14 20.28
N ASN A 28 15.53 -10.79 20.00
CA ASN A 28 14.61 -11.65 19.26
C ASN A 28 14.75 -11.51 17.74
N GLN A 29 15.65 -10.64 17.27
CA GLN A 29 15.88 -10.37 15.85
C GLN A 29 14.63 -9.94 15.07
N TYR A 30 13.70 -9.24 15.71
CA TYR A 30 12.44 -8.79 15.08
C TYR A 30 12.68 -7.91 13.85
N TRP A 31 13.82 -7.22 13.77
CA TRP A 31 14.26 -6.46 12.59
C TRP A 31 14.33 -7.29 11.30
N LYS A 32 14.46 -8.63 11.36
CA LYS A 32 14.44 -9.49 10.17
C LYS A 32 13.09 -9.54 9.47
N HIS A 33 12.02 -9.22 10.20
CA HIS A 33 10.65 -9.22 9.70
C HIS A 33 10.11 -7.80 9.46
N ALA A 34 10.92 -6.78 9.74
CA ALA A 34 10.55 -5.38 9.62
C ALA A 34 10.70 -4.89 8.17
N ILE A 35 9.61 -4.94 7.40
CA ILE A 35 9.57 -4.53 6.00
C ILE A 35 8.66 -3.32 5.85
N PRO A 36 9.17 -2.20 5.31
CA PRO A 36 8.33 -1.05 5.06
C PRO A 36 7.51 -1.29 3.78
N THR A 37 6.23 -0.96 3.85
CA THR A 37 5.35 -0.83 2.68
C THR A 37 5.44 0.61 2.16
N GLY A 38 4.47 1.03 1.34
CA GLY A 38 4.40 2.34 0.71
C GLY A 38 4.70 3.52 1.64
N ILE A 39 5.26 4.55 1.04
CA ILE A 39 5.57 5.83 1.69
C ILE A 39 4.60 6.90 1.24
N LYS A 40 4.34 7.90 2.08
CA LYS A 40 3.67 9.15 1.67
C LYS A 40 4.41 10.35 2.26
N VAL A 41 4.20 11.51 1.64
CA VAL A 41 4.83 12.78 2.04
C VAL A 41 3.73 13.78 2.37
N ASP A 42 3.81 14.43 3.53
CA ASP A 42 2.87 15.48 3.91
C ASP A 42 3.22 16.83 3.25
N GLN A 43 2.41 17.85 3.54
CA GLN A 43 2.62 19.20 2.99
C GLN A 43 3.90 19.89 3.49
N ASN A 44 4.47 19.42 4.60
CA ASN A 44 5.72 19.93 5.17
C ASN A 44 6.96 19.16 4.69
N GLY A 45 6.78 18.13 3.86
CA GLY A 45 7.87 17.28 3.38
C GLY A 45 8.26 16.15 4.36
N ILE A 46 7.48 15.90 5.41
CA ILE A 46 7.67 14.78 6.33
C ILE A 46 7.28 13.50 5.61
N ILE A 47 8.20 12.52 5.63
CA ILE A 47 8.00 11.22 5.01
C ILE A 47 7.47 10.26 6.06
N TYR A 48 6.38 9.58 5.73
CA TYR A 48 5.78 8.53 6.53
C TYR A 48 6.02 7.17 5.88
N ALA A 49 6.08 6.13 6.72
CA ALA A 49 6.23 4.75 6.30
C ALA A 49 5.43 3.82 7.22
N ALA A 50 4.64 2.94 6.61
CA ALA A 50 4.01 1.84 7.32
C ALA A 50 4.94 0.63 7.35
N VAL A 51 4.89 -0.11 8.46
CA VAL A 51 5.58 -1.39 8.66
C VAL A 51 4.52 -2.37 9.20
N PRO A 52 3.82 -3.11 8.34
CA PRO A 52 2.76 -4.00 8.76
C PRO A 52 3.29 -5.13 9.65
N ARG A 53 2.45 -5.60 10.59
CA ARG A 53 2.77 -6.68 11.52
C ARG A 53 2.54 -8.06 10.90
N TRP A 54 3.21 -8.37 9.79
CA TRP A 54 3.17 -9.70 9.16
C TRP A 54 3.86 -10.79 10.00
N ALA A 55 4.67 -10.38 10.97
CA ALA A 55 5.20 -11.20 12.04
C ALA A 55 5.04 -10.47 13.39
N GLU A 56 5.23 -11.21 14.48
CA GLU A 56 5.28 -10.64 15.82
C GLU A 56 6.51 -9.72 16.01
N GLY A 57 6.42 -8.82 16.98
CA GLY A 57 7.57 -8.04 17.46
C GLY A 57 7.90 -6.77 16.67
N ILE A 58 7.08 -6.39 15.69
CA ILE A 58 7.18 -5.07 15.02
C ILE A 58 6.73 -3.97 16.00
N PRO A 59 7.64 -3.05 16.40
CA PRO A 59 7.42 -2.16 17.54
C PRO A 59 6.38 -1.06 17.23
N ALA A 60 6.42 -0.46 16.04
CA ALA A 60 5.43 0.50 15.57
C ALA A 60 5.11 0.28 14.09
N THR A 61 3.82 0.22 13.79
CA THR A 61 3.30 -0.10 12.46
C THR A 61 3.10 1.13 11.58
N MET A 62 2.90 2.31 12.18
CA MET A 62 2.88 3.58 11.45
C MET A 62 3.97 4.50 11.99
N ASN A 63 4.73 5.13 11.09
CA ASN A 63 5.93 5.87 11.46
C ASN A 63 6.13 7.10 10.58
N TYR A 64 6.84 8.09 11.11
CA TYR A 64 7.52 9.12 10.31
C TYR A 64 9.03 8.92 10.37
N ILE A 65 9.75 9.47 9.40
CA ILE A 65 11.18 9.27 9.24
C ILE A 65 11.94 10.57 9.52
N THR A 66 12.98 10.48 10.36
CA THR A 66 13.97 11.54 10.57
C THR A 66 15.36 11.06 10.16
N ILE A 67 16.31 11.99 10.02
CA ILE A 67 17.73 11.65 9.85
C ILE A 67 18.46 11.99 11.15
N GLU A 68 19.03 10.97 11.78
CA GLU A 68 19.81 11.09 13.02
C GLU A 68 21.19 10.46 12.81
N ASN A 69 22.26 11.23 13.06
CA ASN A 69 23.64 10.78 12.82
C ASN A 69 23.84 10.21 11.41
N GLU A 70 23.33 10.92 10.39
CA GLU A 70 23.38 10.54 8.96
C GLU A 70 22.62 9.25 8.61
N LYS A 71 21.83 8.70 9.54
CA LYS A 71 21.03 7.50 9.32
C LYS A 71 19.54 7.81 9.42
N PRO A 72 18.72 7.26 8.53
CA PRO A 72 17.28 7.39 8.66
C PRO A 72 16.75 6.51 9.83
N ILE A 73 15.95 7.11 10.71
CA ILE A 73 15.36 6.47 11.90
C ILE A 73 13.83 6.63 11.87
N LEU A 74 13.12 5.57 12.26
CA LEU A 74 11.66 5.57 12.35
C LEU A 74 11.19 6.05 13.73
N HIS A 75 10.18 6.92 13.73
CA HIS A 75 9.50 7.37 14.94
C HIS A 75 8.05 6.95 14.88
N ALA A 76 7.57 6.30 15.95
CA ALA A 76 6.19 5.83 16.03
C ALA A 76 5.21 7.00 15.83
N PHE A 77 4.26 6.82 14.93
CA PHE A 77 3.22 7.79 14.61
C PHE A 77 1.83 7.23 14.92
N PRO A 78 0.92 8.02 15.51
CA PRO A 78 1.17 9.35 16.09
C PRO A 78 1.94 9.30 17.42
N SER A 79 2.00 8.13 18.07
CA SER A 79 2.80 7.90 19.26
C SER A 79 3.05 6.40 19.50
N TRP A 80 3.86 6.08 20.51
CA TRP A 80 4.07 4.70 20.97
C TRP A 80 2.78 4.07 21.53
N GLU A 81 1.94 4.84 22.22
CA GLU A 81 0.66 4.39 22.75
C GLU A 81 -0.30 3.97 21.64
N TRP A 82 -0.30 4.70 20.52
CA TRP A 82 -1.11 4.36 19.34
C TRP A 82 -0.58 3.14 18.58
N ASN A 83 0.61 2.67 18.89
CA ASN A 83 1.25 1.52 18.27
C ASN A 83 1.33 0.32 19.22
N GLN A 84 0.47 0.21 20.22
CA GLN A 84 0.45 -0.97 21.09
C GLN A 84 -0.23 -2.17 20.41
N ALA A 85 0.57 -3.14 19.99
CA ALA A 85 0.09 -4.42 19.45
C ALA A 85 -0.82 -5.16 20.45
N GLY A 86 -1.94 -5.71 19.97
CA GLY A 86 -2.92 -6.43 20.77
C GLY A 86 -3.97 -5.55 21.46
N ASN A 87 -3.80 -4.22 21.48
CA ASN A 87 -4.82 -3.30 21.98
C ASN A 87 -5.72 -2.83 20.82
N ILE A 88 -6.86 -3.51 20.61
CA ILE A 88 -7.76 -3.26 19.47
C ILE A 88 -8.25 -1.81 19.31
N GLN A 89 -8.15 -0.97 20.35
CA GLN A 89 -8.51 0.45 20.32
C GLN A 89 -7.48 1.32 19.58
N VAL A 90 -6.29 0.79 19.27
CA VAL A 90 -5.20 1.48 18.58
C VAL A 90 -4.69 0.66 17.37
N LEU A 91 -3.61 1.11 16.72
CA LEU A 91 -3.12 0.52 15.47
C LEU A 91 -2.58 -0.90 15.66
N GLN A 92 -3.11 -1.84 14.89
CA GLN A 92 -2.72 -3.25 14.92
C GLN A 92 -1.75 -3.59 13.80
N SER A 93 -2.02 -3.19 12.57
CA SER A 93 -1.15 -3.46 11.42
C SER A 93 -1.59 -2.56 10.27
N VAL A 94 -0.91 -1.43 10.10
CA VAL A 94 -1.18 -0.51 8.99
C VAL A 94 -0.55 -1.07 7.73
N MET A 95 -1.35 -1.15 6.67
CA MET A 95 -0.91 -1.63 5.36
C MET A 95 -0.78 -0.45 4.40
N GLY A 96 -1.91 0.10 3.96
CA GLY A 96 -2.00 1.30 3.14
C GLY A 96 -2.47 2.52 3.92
N TYR A 97 -2.20 3.69 3.36
CA TYR A 97 -2.67 4.97 3.89
C TYR A 97 -2.52 6.03 2.80
N GLU A 98 -3.26 7.12 2.93
CA GLU A 98 -3.16 8.27 2.03
C GLU A 98 -3.06 9.57 2.82
N ILE A 99 -2.31 10.54 2.31
CA ILE A 99 -2.28 11.91 2.88
C ILE A 99 -2.97 12.83 1.89
N ASP A 100 -4.11 13.38 2.29
CA ASP A 100 -4.97 14.15 1.41
C ASP A 100 -4.56 15.63 1.26
N GLU A 101 -5.23 16.35 0.36
CA GLU A 101 -4.97 17.76 0.09
C GLU A 101 -5.29 18.71 1.26
N HIS A 102 -5.95 18.22 2.32
CA HIS A 102 -6.20 18.94 3.56
C HIS A 102 -5.15 18.62 4.64
N ASN A 103 -4.09 17.89 4.29
CA ASN A 103 -3.06 17.42 5.20
C ASN A 103 -3.62 16.47 6.29
N ARG A 104 -4.61 15.64 5.92
CA ARG A 104 -5.15 14.59 6.78
C ARG A 104 -4.63 13.25 6.32
N MET A 105 -4.18 12.44 7.26
CA MET A 105 -3.76 11.07 7.01
C MET A 105 -4.94 10.11 7.21
N TRP A 106 -5.22 9.32 6.19
CA TRP A 106 -6.21 8.26 6.18
C TRP A 106 -5.48 6.93 6.39
N ILE A 107 -5.47 6.43 7.61
CA ILE A 107 -4.72 5.26 8.04
C ILE A 107 -5.61 4.02 7.93
N LEU A 108 -5.26 3.09 7.04
CA LEU A 108 -5.98 1.82 6.88
C LEU A 108 -5.28 0.72 7.71
N ASP A 109 -5.88 0.39 8.85
CA ASP A 109 -5.42 -0.69 9.72
C ASP A 109 -6.11 -2.00 9.30
N GLN A 110 -5.33 -2.95 8.78
CA GLN A 110 -5.82 -4.26 8.37
C GLN A 110 -6.09 -5.20 9.56
N GLY A 111 -5.72 -4.81 10.78
CA GLY A 111 -6.12 -5.52 12.00
C GLY A 111 -5.44 -6.87 12.24
N LYS A 112 -4.61 -7.37 11.31
CA LYS A 112 -3.96 -8.69 11.42
C LYS A 112 -2.54 -8.57 11.94
N ILE A 113 -2.24 -9.33 12.99
CA ILE A 113 -0.88 -9.54 13.49
C ILE A 113 -0.49 -10.98 13.19
N ALA A 114 0.68 -11.19 12.58
CA ALA A 114 1.21 -12.49 12.23
C ALA A 114 0.22 -13.39 11.44
N TYR A 115 -0.57 -12.78 10.54
CA TYR A 115 -1.63 -13.43 9.76
C TYR A 115 -2.76 -14.08 10.57
N ALA A 116 -2.82 -13.84 11.88
CA ALA A 116 -3.95 -14.26 12.69
C ALA A 116 -5.25 -13.61 12.17
N PRO A 117 -6.42 -14.28 12.29
CA PRO A 117 -7.69 -13.65 12.03
C PRO A 117 -7.86 -12.38 12.86
N SER A 118 -8.36 -11.30 12.26
CA SER A 118 -8.58 -10.04 12.97
C SER A 118 -9.60 -10.23 14.10
N GLU A 119 -9.34 -9.65 15.26
CA GLU A 119 -10.37 -9.55 16.31
C GLU A 119 -11.41 -8.49 15.93
N PRO A 120 -12.68 -8.61 16.37
CA PRO A 120 -13.69 -7.57 16.17
C PRO A 120 -13.18 -6.20 16.64
N GLY A 121 -13.23 -5.19 15.76
CA GLY A 121 -12.71 -3.85 16.04
C GLY A 121 -11.25 -3.60 15.63
N SER A 122 -10.52 -4.65 15.24
CA SER A 122 -9.12 -4.51 14.82
C SER A 122 -8.98 -3.87 13.44
N GLN A 123 -9.86 -4.20 12.50
CA GLN A 123 -9.90 -3.59 11.17
C GLN A 123 -10.60 -2.24 11.22
N LYS A 124 -9.92 -1.19 10.76
CA LYS A 124 -10.41 0.18 10.93
C LYS A 124 -9.74 1.17 9.99
N LEU A 125 -10.48 2.26 9.74
CA LEU A 125 -10.01 3.46 9.10
C LEU A 125 -9.90 4.56 10.17
N ILE A 126 -8.72 5.15 10.32
CA ILE A 126 -8.48 6.28 11.23
C ILE A 126 -8.12 7.50 10.39
N ILE A 127 -8.77 8.63 10.69
CA ILE A 127 -8.45 9.90 10.03
C ILE A 127 -7.75 10.78 11.05
N TRP A 128 -6.55 11.24 10.72
CA TRP A 128 -5.70 12.04 11.60
C TRP A 128 -5.36 13.38 10.94
N ASP A 129 -5.60 14.49 11.62
CA ASP A 129 -5.17 15.80 11.17
C ASP A 129 -3.68 15.98 11.46
N LEU A 130 -2.85 16.11 10.42
CA LEU A 130 -1.41 16.31 10.59
C LEU A 130 -1.07 17.73 11.04
N ASN A 131 -1.97 18.70 10.85
CA ASN A 131 -1.72 20.09 11.28
C ASN A 131 -1.83 20.26 12.79
N SER A 132 -2.91 19.74 13.38
CA SER A 132 -3.14 19.80 14.83
C SER A 132 -2.59 18.59 15.59
N ASN A 133 -2.16 17.55 14.87
CA ASN A 133 -1.79 16.25 15.41
C ASN A 133 -2.91 15.64 16.28
N GLN A 134 -4.13 15.63 15.75
CA GLN A 134 -5.31 15.11 16.44
C GLN A 134 -6.08 14.11 15.59
N MET A 135 -6.62 13.08 16.23
CA MET A 135 -7.58 12.17 15.60
C MET A 135 -8.87 12.93 15.25
N ILE A 136 -9.27 12.84 13.99
CA ILE A 136 -10.55 13.37 13.49
C ILE A 136 -11.64 12.31 13.62
N ASP A 137 -11.34 11.07 13.23
CA ASP A 137 -12.33 10.01 13.19
C ASP A 137 -11.70 8.62 13.38
N TYR A 138 -12.53 7.69 13.86
CA TYR A 138 -12.21 6.29 14.08
C TYR A 138 -13.39 5.47 13.58
N ILE A 139 -13.18 4.68 12.53
CA ILE A 139 -14.25 3.94 11.87
C ILE A 139 -13.88 2.46 11.78
N THR A 140 -14.58 1.63 12.55
CA THR A 140 -14.45 0.17 12.47
C THR A 140 -14.99 -0.35 11.15
N ILE A 141 -14.22 -1.21 10.48
CA ILE A 141 -14.66 -1.94 9.29
C ILE A 141 -15.24 -3.28 9.74
N PRO A 142 -16.52 -3.57 9.46
CA PRO A 142 -17.17 -4.76 9.97
C PRO A 142 -16.86 -6.01 9.14
N ASN A 143 -17.01 -7.19 9.74
CA ASN A 143 -16.64 -8.48 9.14
C ASN A 143 -17.38 -8.77 7.82
N GLU A 144 -18.62 -8.32 7.66
CA GLU A 144 -19.40 -8.49 6.43
C GLU A 144 -18.87 -7.66 5.25
N ILE A 145 -18.06 -6.63 5.52
CA ILE A 145 -17.40 -5.79 4.51
C ILE A 145 -15.99 -6.30 4.22
N ALA A 146 -15.26 -6.65 5.27
CA ALA A 146 -13.90 -7.17 5.23
C ALA A 146 -13.81 -8.40 6.15
N PRO A 147 -13.96 -9.62 5.60
CA PRO A 147 -13.98 -10.81 6.43
C PRO A 147 -12.69 -10.98 7.23
N TYR A 148 -12.79 -11.06 8.56
CA TYR A 148 -11.64 -11.03 9.49
C TYR A 148 -10.61 -12.14 9.23
N ARG A 149 -11.04 -13.25 8.63
CA ARG A 149 -10.15 -14.35 8.27
C ARG A 149 -9.42 -14.13 6.95
N THR A 150 -10.14 -13.74 5.90
CA THR A 150 -9.64 -13.79 4.51
C THR A 150 -9.26 -12.43 3.95
N SER A 151 -9.82 -11.35 4.48
CA SER A 151 -9.52 -9.98 4.03
C SER A 151 -8.07 -9.64 4.27
N PHE A 152 -7.48 -8.92 3.32
CA PHE A 152 -6.18 -8.30 3.40
C PHE A 152 -6.33 -6.88 2.84
N LEU A 153 -6.79 -5.97 3.70
CA LEU A 153 -6.97 -4.57 3.38
C LEU A 153 -5.62 -3.97 3.00
N ASN A 154 -5.52 -3.52 1.76
CA ASN A 154 -4.25 -3.21 1.14
C ASN A 154 -4.08 -1.70 0.99
N ASP A 155 -4.50 -1.11 -0.12
CA ASP A 155 -4.33 0.31 -0.40
C ASP A 155 -5.65 1.11 -0.32
N ILE A 156 -5.53 2.43 -0.19
CA ILE A 156 -6.64 3.38 -0.15
C ILE A 156 -6.37 4.61 -1.02
N VAL A 157 -7.40 5.09 -1.72
CA VAL A 157 -7.43 6.41 -2.37
C VAL A 157 -8.63 7.21 -1.90
N VAL A 158 -8.43 8.51 -1.71
CA VAL A 158 -9.40 9.45 -1.13
C VAL A 158 -10.01 10.36 -2.20
N ASP A 159 -11.33 10.50 -2.18
CA ASP A 159 -12.13 11.35 -3.04
C ASP A 159 -12.89 12.40 -2.21
N ASN A 160 -12.17 13.42 -1.76
CA ASN A 160 -12.75 14.52 -1.00
C ASN A 160 -13.76 15.35 -1.82
N LYS A 161 -13.63 15.38 -3.15
CA LYS A 161 -14.52 16.12 -4.05
C LYS A 161 -15.94 15.56 -4.03
N ASN A 162 -16.06 14.23 -3.96
CA ASN A 162 -17.36 13.56 -3.93
C ASN A 162 -17.73 13.00 -2.55
N GLY A 163 -16.81 12.97 -1.59
CA GLY A 163 -17.04 12.50 -0.22
C GLY A 163 -16.93 10.99 -0.06
N PHE A 164 -15.96 10.36 -0.73
CA PHE A 164 -15.77 8.91 -0.69
C PHE A 164 -14.30 8.50 -0.53
N ALA A 165 -14.05 7.27 -0.10
CA ALA A 165 -12.74 6.62 -0.25
C ALA A 165 -12.92 5.22 -0.83
N TYR A 166 -11.90 4.72 -1.52
CA TYR A 166 -11.91 3.42 -2.17
C TYR A 166 -10.71 2.62 -1.69
N ILE A 167 -10.95 1.37 -1.32
CA ILE A 167 -9.97 0.49 -0.67
C ILE A 167 -9.88 -0.82 -1.47
N THR A 168 -8.68 -1.30 -1.72
CA THR A 168 -8.46 -2.67 -2.20
C THR A 168 -8.42 -3.66 -1.06
N ASP A 169 -9.12 -4.78 -1.24
CA ASP A 169 -8.96 -5.97 -0.42
C ASP A 169 -8.36 -7.06 -1.29
N SER A 170 -7.12 -7.45 -1.00
CA SER A 170 -6.40 -8.48 -1.76
C SER A 170 -6.93 -9.88 -1.51
N GLY A 171 -7.78 -10.08 -0.50
CA GLY A 171 -8.43 -11.35 -0.23
C GLY A 171 -7.47 -12.50 0.05
N SER A 172 -6.27 -12.20 0.55
CA SER A 172 -5.15 -13.12 0.75
C SER A 172 -4.73 -13.22 2.22
N GLY A 173 -5.60 -12.82 3.15
CA GLY A 173 -5.28 -12.67 4.59
C GLY A 173 -5.12 -13.97 5.39
N TRP A 174 -5.16 -15.12 4.72
CA TRP A 174 -4.94 -16.44 5.33
C TRP A 174 -4.27 -17.41 4.33
N PRO A 175 -3.28 -18.21 4.75
CA PRO A 175 -2.62 -19.18 3.87
C PRO A 175 -3.56 -20.30 3.42
N ASN A 176 -3.34 -20.83 2.21
CA ASN A 176 -4.05 -22.00 1.68
C ASN A 176 -5.58 -21.85 1.57
N HIS A 177 -6.06 -20.66 1.16
CA HIS A 177 -7.46 -20.47 0.76
C HIS A 177 -7.54 -19.82 -0.63
N PRO A 178 -8.68 -19.94 -1.35
CA PRO A 178 -8.90 -19.20 -2.59
C PRO A 178 -8.84 -17.70 -2.32
N VAL A 179 -8.34 -16.90 -3.26
CA VAL A 179 -8.40 -15.44 -3.12
C VAL A 179 -9.87 -15.00 -3.01
N VAL A 180 -10.14 -14.07 -2.10
CA VAL A 180 -11.46 -13.44 -1.89
C VAL A 180 -11.32 -11.93 -2.07
N GLY A 181 -10.78 -11.52 -3.22
CA GLY A 181 -10.46 -10.12 -3.46
C GLY A 181 -11.70 -9.29 -3.79
N GLY A 182 -11.63 -7.97 -3.55
CA GLY A 182 -12.74 -7.05 -3.81
C GLY A 182 -12.33 -5.59 -3.66
N ILE A 183 -13.28 -4.68 -3.91
CA ILE A 183 -13.13 -3.24 -3.68
C ILE A 183 -14.13 -2.81 -2.62
N ILE A 184 -13.68 -2.04 -1.64
CA ILE A 184 -14.52 -1.48 -0.57
C ILE A 184 -14.64 0.02 -0.78
N ILE A 185 -15.87 0.52 -0.75
CA ILE A 185 -16.19 1.94 -0.84
C ILE A 185 -16.57 2.41 0.55
N TYR A 186 -16.05 3.56 0.97
CA TYR A 186 -16.43 4.26 2.18
C TYR A 186 -17.13 5.57 1.83
N ASP A 187 -18.36 5.76 2.28
CA ASP A 187 -19.10 7.02 2.18
C ASP A 187 -18.81 7.88 3.42
N MET A 188 -18.14 9.02 3.23
CA MET A 188 -17.74 9.90 4.32
C MET A 188 -18.94 10.55 5.04
N LYS A 189 -20.08 10.73 4.35
CA LYS A 189 -21.27 11.38 4.89
C LYS A 189 -22.07 10.43 5.76
N THR A 190 -22.28 9.21 5.29
CA THR A 190 -23.08 8.21 6.01
C THR A 190 -22.24 7.33 6.94
N LYS A 191 -20.92 7.38 6.79
CA LYS A 191 -19.95 6.46 7.41
C LYS A 191 -20.20 4.99 7.08
N ALA A 192 -20.88 4.72 5.96
CA ALA A 192 -21.22 3.38 5.53
C ALA A 192 -20.16 2.81 4.59
N PHE A 193 -19.84 1.53 4.77
CA PHE A 193 -19.04 0.80 3.81
C PHE A 193 -19.91 -0.01 2.85
N ARG A 194 -19.39 -0.24 1.65
CA ARG A 194 -19.97 -1.13 0.66
C ARG A 194 -18.88 -1.92 -0.03
N ARG A 195 -19.00 -3.25 -0.02
CA ARG A 195 -18.13 -4.13 -0.80
C ARG A 195 -18.73 -4.35 -2.19
N VAL A 196 -17.91 -4.16 -3.23
CA VAL A 196 -18.24 -4.41 -4.63
C VAL A 196 -17.14 -5.25 -5.28
N LEU A 197 -17.44 -5.82 -6.45
CA LEU A 197 -16.48 -6.66 -7.17
C LEU A 197 -15.92 -7.81 -6.30
N ASP A 198 -16.73 -8.29 -5.36
CA ASP A 198 -16.36 -9.41 -4.49
C ASP A 198 -16.18 -10.68 -5.33
N GLN A 199 -14.99 -11.27 -5.25
CA GLN A 199 -14.62 -12.45 -6.03
C GLN A 199 -14.75 -12.27 -7.55
N HIS A 200 -14.81 -11.03 -8.04
CA HIS A 200 -14.85 -10.73 -9.46
C HIS A 200 -13.50 -11.06 -10.11
N TYR A 201 -13.48 -11.54 -11.36
CA TYR A 201 -12.25 -11.99 -12.01
C TYR A 201 -11.14 -10.92 -12.06
N SER A 202 -11.51 -9.64 -12.08
CA SER A 202 -10.56 -8.52 -12.08
C SER A 202 -9.92 -8.23 -10.72
N THR A 203 -10.45 -8.80 -9.64
CA THR A 203 -9.96 -8.64 -8.26
C THR A 203 -9.30 -9.90 -7.71
N GLN A 204 -9.19 -10.97 -8.50
CA GLN A 204 -8.57 -12.25 -8.12
C GLN A 204 -7.17 -12.43 -8.72
N ASP A 205 -6.44 -13.44 -8.24
CA ASP A 205 -5.21 -13.90 -8.89
C ASP A 205 -5.50 -14.45 -10.31
N PHE A 206 -4.56 -14.25 -11.23
CA PHE A 206 -4.69 -14.79 -12.57
C PHE A 206 -4.42 -16.30 -12.56
N PRO A 207 -5.34 -17.16 -13.09
CA PRO A 207 -5.20 -18.60 -12.99
C PRO A 207 -3.89 -19.14 -13.58
N GLY A 208 -3.16 -19.92 -12.78
CA GLY A 208 -1.89 -20.55 -13.19
C GLY A 208 -0.73 -19.57 -13.36
N PHE A 209 -0.86 -18.32 -12.91
CA PHE A 209 0.21 -17.34 -12.95
C PHE A 209 1.37 -17.76 -12.04
N ILE A 210 2.59 -17.68 -12.59
CA ILE A 210 3.82 -17.92 -11.85
C ILE A 210 4.47 -16.54 -11.70
N PHE A 211 4.46 -16.02 -10.47
CA PHE A 211 5.08 -14.74 -10.19
C PHE A 211 6.57 -14.92 -9.93
N GLU A 212 7.39 -14.33 -10.81
CA GLU A 212 8.84 -14.40 -10.76
C GLU A 212 9.45 -13.00 -10.74
N ILE A 213 10.54 -12.84 -9.99
CA ILE A 213 11.44 -11.68 -10.08
C ILE A 213 12.83 -12.23 -10.39
N ASP A 214 13.49 -11.68 -11.41
CA ASP A 214 14.78 -12.18 -11.91
C ASP A 214 14.77 -13.69 -12.22
N TYR A 215 13.68 -14.15 -12.86
CA TYR A 215 13.47 -15.56 -13.25
C TYR A 215 13.45 -16.54 -12.07
N ARG A 216 13.16 -16.03 -10.85
CA ARG A 216 12.99 -16.84 -9.65
C ARG A 216 11.56 -16.67 -9.14
N PRO A 217 10.82 -17.78 -8.98
CA PRO A 217 9.52 -17.75 -8.31
C PRO A 217 9.64 -17.13 -6.91
N VAL A 218 8.68 -16.28 -6.53
CA VAL A 218 8.64 -15.67 -5.19
C VAL A 218 8.48 -16.74 -4.10
N TYR A 219 7.68 -17.77 -4.38
CA TYR A 219 7.60 -18.99 -3.57
C TYR A 219 8.12 -20.16 -4.40
N SER A 220 8.98 -20.98 -3.79
CA SER A 220 9.61 -22.13 -4.46
C SER A 220 8.69 -23.36 -4.54
N ASP A 221 7.71 -23.48 -3.64
CA ASP A 221 6.88 -24.67 -3.44
C ASP A 221 5.42 -24.51 -3.89
N ARG A 222 4.96 -23.27 -4.12
CA ARG A 222 3.58 -22.93 -4.49
C ARG A 222 3.51 -21.61 -5.24
N PRO A 223 2.45 -21.32 -6.01
CA PRO A 223 2.26 -19.98 -6.56
C PRO A 223 1.88 -18.99 -5.46
N MET A 224 2.39 -17.76 -5.57
CA MET A 224 1.87 -16.62 -4.81
C MET A 224 0.49 -16.25 -5.34
N LYS A 225 -0.45 -15.95 -4.44
CA LYS A 225 -1.83 -15.60 -4.80
C LYS A 225 -2.31 -14.39 -4.01
N LEU A 226 -2.36 -13.25 -4.68
CA LEU A 226 -2.93 -12.01 -4.18
C LEU A 226 -3.86 -11.41 -5.22
N GLY A 227 -5.03 -11.00 -4.75
CA GLY A 227 -6.06 -10.31 -5.52
C GLY A 227 -5.75 -8.82 -5.68
N ALA A 228 -6.81 -8.01 -5.71
CA ALA A 228 -6.75 -6.56 -5.88
C ALA A 228 -5.79 -5.91 -4.88
N ASP A 229 -4.87 -5.10 -5.39
CA ASP A 229 -3.76 -4.54 -4.62
C ASP A 229 -3.59 -3.06 -4.99
N GLY A 230 -2.81 -2.77 -6.04
CA GLY A 230 -2.68 -1.43 -6.57
C GLY A 230 -4.01 -0.80 -6.96
N ILE A 231 -4.20 0.44 -6.51
CA ILE A 231 -5.37 1.29 -6.74
C ILE A 231 -4.93 2.72 -7.03
N ALA A 232 -5.58 3.38 -7.98
CA ALA A 232 -5.35 4.79 -8.28
C ALA A 232 -6.67 5.46 -8.69
N LEU A 233 -6.79 6.76 -8.41
CA LEU A 233 -7.98 7.53 -8.75
C LEU A 233 -7.60 8.67 -9.69
N SER A 234 -8.35 8.83 -10.79
CA SER A 234 -8.12 9.91 -11.76
C SER A 234 -8.15 11.31 -11.12
N ALA A 235 -7.50 12.27 -11.77
CA ALA A 235 -7.38 13.62 -11.23
C ALA A 235 -8.75 14.32 -11.16
N ASP A 236 -9.66 14.01 -12.08
CA ASP A 236 -11.04 14.47 -12.07
C ASP A 236 -11.98 13.71 -11.09
N ARG A 237 -11.51 12.60 -10.51
CA ARG A 237 -12.21 11.63 -9.65
C ARG A 237 -13.27 10.77 -10.35
N SER A 238 -13.31 10.73 -11.67
CA SER A 238 -14.31 9.97 -12.44
C SER A 238 -13.97 8.48 -12.60
N THR A 239 -12.70 8.11 -12.53
CA THR A 239 -12.25 6.75 -12.88
C THR A 239 -11.39 6.16 -11.77
N LEU A 240 -11.83 5.01 -11.25
CA LEU A 240 -11.04 4.19 -10.33
C LEU A 240 -10.27 3.15 -11.13
N TYR A 241 -8.95 3.21 -11.08
CA TYR A 241 -8.04 2.22 -11.64
C TYR A 241 -7.61 1.24 -10.56
N TYR A 242 -7.50 -0.04 -10.90
CA TYR A 242 -6.98 -1.05 -9.99
C TYR A 242 -6.39 -2.24 -10.75
N CYS A 243 -5.57 -3.03 -10.06
CA CYS A 243 -5.13 -4.32 -10.56
C CYS A 243 -4.94 -5.35 -9.45
N PRO A 244 -5.10 -6.66 -9.75
CA PRO A 244 -4.60 -7.68 -8.87
C PRO A 244 -3.08 -7.81 -8.97
N LEU A 245 -2.41 -8.04 -7.85
CA LEU A 245 -0.94 -8.16 -7.81
C LEU A 245 -0.47 -9.39 -8.58
N THR A 246 -1.16 -10.52 -8.41
CA THR A 246 -0.82 -11.77 -9.12
C THR A 246 -1.43 -11.78 -10.54
N ALA A 247 -1.20 -10.71 -11.29
CA ALA A 247 -1.58 -10.53 -12.69
C ALA A 247 -0.82 -9.36 -13.31
N ARG A 248 -0.94 -9.20 -14.63
CA ARG A 248 -0.37 -8.03 -15.35
C ARG A 248 -1.43 -7.04 -15.81
N ASN A 249 -2.71 -7.40 -15.71
CA ASN A 249 -3.85 -6.64 -16.23
C ASN A 249 -4.08 -5.34 -15.45
N LEU A 250 -4.48 -4.28 -16.14
CA LEU A 250 -5.01 -3.06 -15.54
C LEU A 250 -6.51 -2.98 -15.83
N TYR A 251 -7.29 -2.60 -14.81
CA TYR A 251 -8.74 -2.44 -14.91
C TYR A 251 -9.16 -1.03 -14.49
N ALA A 252 -10.34 -0.63 -14.95
CA ALA A 252 -10.97 0.62 -14.54
C ALA A 252 -12.49 0.47 -14.35
N VAL A 253 -13.07 1.33 -13.52
CA VAL A 253 -14.51 1.46 -13.32
C VAL A 253 -14.88 2.92 -13.04
N ASP A 254 -16.04 3.37 -13.54
CA ASP A 254 -16.56 4.72 -13.30
C ASP A 254 -17.00 4.86 -11.84
N THR A 255 -16.47 5.88 -11.15
CA THR A 255 -16.77 6.13 -9.74
C THR A 255 -18.23 6.53 -9.51
N ALA A 256 -18.93 7.07 -10.50
CA ALA A 256 -20.35 7.37 -10.37
C ALA A 256 -21.19 6.11 -10.06
N LEU A 257 -20.82 4.97 -10.64
CA LEU A 257 -21.46 3.69 -10.38
C LEU A 257 -21.15 3.17 -8.96
N LEU A 258 -19.96 3.47 -8.45
CA LEU A 258 -19.53 3.07 -7.11
C LEU A 258 -20.22 3.90 -6.01
N ARG A 259 -20.40 5.19 -6.28
CA ARG A 259 -20.95 6.18 -5.33
C ARG A 259 -22.48 6.10 -5.19
N ASP A 260 -23.19 5.58 -6.18
CA ASP A 260 -24.63 5.34 -6.07
C ASP A 260 -24.93 3.95 -5.48
N TYR A 261 -25.33 3.95 -4.21
CA TYR A 261 -25.62 2.73 -3.46
C TYR A 261 -26.91 2.01 -3.93
N ASN A 262 -27.70 2.63 -4.81
CA ASN A 262 -28.87 1.98 -5.43
C ASN A 262 -28.52 1.16 -6.68
N ILE A 263 -27.34 1.37 -7.27
CA ILE A 263 -26.91 0.62 -8.46
C ILE A 263 -26.68 -0.85 -8.07
N PRO A 264 -27.29 -1.84 -8.73
CA PRO A 264 -27.05 -3.24 -8.44
C PRO A 264 -25.59 -3.64 -8.65
N LEU A 265 -25.08 -4.56 -7.82
CA LEU A 265 -23.68 -5.02 -7.90
C LEU A 265 -23.32 -5.59 -9.29
N GLU A 266 -24.26 -6.27 -9.95
CA GLU A 266 -24.08 -6.81 -11.30
C GLU A 266 -23.81 -5.72 -12.35
N VAL A 267 -24.44 -4.55 -12.22
CA VAL A 267 -24.21 -3.41 -13.12
C VAL A 267 -22.78 -2.89 -12.96
N ILE A 268 -22.28 -2.82 -11.72
CA ILE A 268 -20.89 -2.44 -11.43
C ILE A 268 -19.91 -3.46 -12.02
N SER A 269 -20.17 -4.76 -11.80
CA SER A 269 -19.33 -5.85 -12.35
C SER A 269 -19.25 -5.79 -13.89
N ASN A 270 -20.39 -5.59 -14.56
CA ASN A 270 -20.44 -5.51 -16.02
C ASN A 270 -19.83 -4.22 -16.60
N ALA A 271 -19.65 -3.18 -15.78
CA ALA A 271 -19.05 -1.92 -16.17
C ALA A 271 -17.52 -1.91 -16.06
N VAL A 272 -16.91 -2.96 -15.51
CA VAL A 272 -15.44 -3.06 -15.40
C VAL A 272 -14.82 -3.11 -16.79
N GLN A 273 -13.87 -2.20 -17.03
CA GLN A 273 -13.12 -2.12 -18.27
C GLN A 273 -11.73 -2.75 -18.09
N TYR A 274 -11.36 -3.62 -19.03
CA TYR A 274 -9.97 -4.08 -19.17
C TYR A 274 -9.19 -3.12 -20.06
N LEU A 275 -8.14 -2.50 -19.51
CA LEU A 275 -7.37 -1.47 -20.20
C LEU A 275 -6.12 -2.01 -20.91
N GLY A 276 -5.73 -3.25 -20.63
CA GLY A 276 -4.53 -3.87 -21.21
C GLY A 276 -3.60 -4.47 -20.16
N SER A 277 -2.45 -4.94 -20.63
CA SER A 277 -1.40 -5.51 -19.79
C SER A 277 -0.32 -4.47 -19.53
N LYS A 278 0.04 -4.30 -18.25
CA LYS A 278 1.17 -3.48 -17.80
C LYS A 278 2.52 -4.11 -18.19
N GLY A 279 2.54 -5.38 -18.61
CA GLY A 279 3.76 -6.13 -18.90
C GLY A 279 4.56 -6.54 -17.65
N THR A 280 4.02 -6.28 -16.46
CA THR A 280 4.61 -6.54 -15.14
C THR A 280 3.50 -6.74 -14.11
N THR A 281 3.77 -7.49 -13.06
CA THR A 281 3.02 -7.40 -11.79
C THR A 281 3.30 -6.07 -11.11
N THR A 282 2.32 -5.63 -10.32
CA THR A 282 2.30 -4.32 -9.67
C THR A 282 1.78 -4.51 -8.26
N ASP A 283 2.48 -3.88 -7.32
CA ASP A 283 2.10 -3.74 -5.92
C ASP A 283 1.26 -2.45 -5.81
N GLY A 284 1.88 -1.30 -5.55
CA GLY A 284 1.23 0.00 -5.48
C GLY A 284 1.05 0.74 -6.80
N MET A 285 0.05 1.63 -6.80
CA MET A 285 -0.26 2.57 -7.88
C MET A 285 -0.55 3.97 -7.33
N CYS A 286 -0.39 4.99 -8.17
CA CYS A 286 -0.87 6.34 -7.85
C CYS A 286 -1.08 7.12 -9.15
N ALA A 287 -2.01 8.06 -9.18
CA ALA A 287 -2.22 8.93 -10.33
C ALA A 287 -1.69 10.34 -10.08
N ASP A 288 -1.33 11.04 -11.15
CA ASP A 288 -0.97 12.46 -11.10
C ASP A 288 -2.14 13.38 -11.43
N ASN A 289 -1.91 14.68 -11.28
CA ASN A 289 -2.81 15.77 -11.68
C ASN A 289 -2.87 16.03 -13.21
N LYS A 290 -2.40 15.08 -14.03
CA LYS A 290 -2.37 15.12 -15.50
C LYS A 290 -2.92 13.82 -16.13
N GLU A 291 -3.72 13.07 -15.37
CA GLU A 291 -4.39 11.83 -15.81
C GLU A 291 -3.44 10.68 -16.20
N ASN A 292 -2.21 10.69 -15.68
CA ASN A 292 -1.31 9.56 -15.78
C ASN A 292 -1.42 8.67 -14.55
N VAL A 293 -1.46 7.37 -14.75
CA VAL A 293 -1.48 6.37 -13.67
C VAL A 293 -0.11 5.70 -13.58
N PHE A 294 0.65 6.01 -12.54
CA PHE A 294 1.93 5.40 -12.22
C PHE A 294 1.69 4.06 -11.52
N TYR A 295 2.51 3.08 -11.84
CA TYR A 295 2.47 1.75 -11.24
C TYR A 295 3.88 1.22 -11.01
N THR A 296 4.04 0.47 -9.93
CA THR A 296 5.28 -0.26 -9.69
C THR A 296 5.43 -1.43 -10.67
N MET A 297 6.65 -1.69 -11.09
CA MET A 297 7.00 -2.81 -11.94
C MET A 297 7.85 -3.78 -11.14
N LEU A 298 7.24 -4.82 -10.57
CA LEU A 298 7.98 -5.80 -9.76
C LEU A 298 8.87 -6.69 -10.62
N GLU A 299 8.32 -7.21 -11.74
CA GLU A 299 9.08 -8.01 -12.72
C GLU A 299 10.05 -7.12 -13.51
N GLY A 300 9.64 -5.88 -13.80
CA GLY A 300 10.43 -4.90 -14.54
C GLY A 300 11.45 -4.11 -13.70
N LYS A 301 11.44 -4.29 -12.37
CA LYS A 301 12.30 -3.61 -11.38
C LYS A 301 12.33 -2.09 -11.56
N GLY A 302 11.19 -1.42 -11.34
CA GLY A 302 11.11 0.04 -11.42
C GLY A 302 9.70 0.61 -11.42
N ILE A 303 9.50 1.71 -12.15
CA ILE A 303 8.22 2.43 -12.28
C ILE A 303 7.82 2.52 -13.75
N GLY A 304 6.56 2.19 -14.02
CA GLY A 304 5.89 2.44 -15.29
C GLY A 304 4.73 3.40 -15.10
N PHE A 305 4.12 3.82 -16.20
CA PHE A 305 2.88 4.58 -16.14
C PHE A 305 2.00 4.32 -17.35
N TYR A 306 0.69 4.56 -17.17
CA TYR A 306 -0.36 4.46 -18.17
C TYR A 306 -0.87 5.86 -18.47
N HIS A 307 -0.85 6.25 -19.75
CA HIS A 307 -1.44 7.50 -20.24
C HIS A 307 -2.93 7.27 -20.53
N ALA A 308 -3.84 7.84 -19.72
CA ALA A 308 -5.27 7.62 -19.88
C ALA A 308 -5.82 8.08 -21.25
N ASP A 309 -5.32 9.22 -21.76
CA ASP A 309 -5.78 9.79 -23.03
C ASP A 309 -5.44 8.92 -24.26
N THR A 310 -4.28 8.25 -24.24
CA THR A 310 -3.78 7.48 -25.38
C THR A 310 -3.96 5.98 -25.21
N GLY A 311 -4.24 5.51 -23.99
CA GLY A 311 -4.33 4.09 -23.65
C GLY A 311 -2.98 3.37 -23.67
N GLN A 312 -1.86 4.10 -23.59
CA GLN A 312 -0.52 3.52 -23.74
C GLN A 312 0.19 3.30 -22.40
N PHE A 313 0.92 2.18 -22.33
CA PHE A 313 1.79 1.84 -21.21
C PHE A 313 3.25 2.19 -21.54
N HIS A 314 3.91 2.87 -20.62
CA HIS A 314 5.30 3.31 -20.78
C HIS A 314 6.14 2.94 -19.57
N LYS A 315 7.39 2.57 -19.84
CA LYS A 315 8.42 2.41 -18.81
C LYS A 315 9.01 3.78 -18.48
N LEU A 316 9.02 4.15 -17.19
CA LEU A 316 9.58 5.42 -16.73
C LEU A 316 11.01 5.25 -16.21
N ILE A 317 11.21 4.31 -15.28
CA ILE A 317 12.50 4.00 -14.65
C ILE A 317 12.58 2.49 -14.50
N ALA A 318 13.75 1.91 -14.76
CA ALA A 318 14.05 0.54 -14.36
C ALA A 318 15.53 0.38 -14.08
N GLU A 319 15.85 -0.30 -12.99
CA GLU A 319 17.22 -0.61 -12.61
C GLU A 319 17.29 -1.89 -11.76
N ASP A 320 18.35 -2.67 -11.91
CA ASP A 320 18.50 -3.96 -11.22
C ASP A 320 18.42 -3.88 -9.69
N ARG A 321 18.74 -2.73 -9.09
CA ARG A 321 18.65 -2.50 -7.64
C ARG A 321 17.22 -2.30 -7.14
N MET A 322 16.27 -2.00 -8.02
CA MET A 322 14.86 -1.75 -7.68
C MET A 322 14.08 -3.05 -7.58
N VAL A 323 14.59 -3.97 -6.77
CA VAL A 323 13.88 -5.22 -6.43
C VAL A 323 12.65 -4.84 -5.60
N TRP A 324 11.51 -5.48 -5.89
CA TRP A 324 10.23 -5.26 -5.22
C TRP A 324 9.92 -3.79 -4.92
N VAL A 325 9.55 -3.04 -5.96
CA VAL A 325 9.07 -1.67 -5.79
C VAL A 325 7.63 -1.72 -5.29
N ASP A 326 7.37 -1.14 -4.13
CA ASP A 326 6.14 -1.35 -3.37
C ASP A 326 5.14 -0.21 -3.60
N GLY A 327 5.42 1.00 -3.10
CA GLY A 327 4.56 2.17 -3.28
C GLY A 327 5.16 3.29 -4.12
N VAL A 328 4.30 4.17 -4.63
CA VAL A 328 4.68 5.43 -5.30
C VAL A 328 3.87 6.60 -4.72
N ALA A 329 4.55 7.71 -4.45
CA ALA A 329 3.98 8.94 -3.92
C ALA A 329 4.54 10.16 -4.65
N PHE A 330 3.87 11.30 -4.50
CA PHE A 330 4.32 12.58 -5.06
C PHE A 330 4.82 13.48 -3.93
N ASP A 331 5.91 14.21 -4.15
CA ASP A 331 6.38 15.25 -3.22
C ASP A 331 5.66 16.60 -3.43
N GLN A 332 4.68 16.62 -4.31
CA GLN A 332 3.91 17.81 -4.74
C GLN A 332 4.76 18.93 -5.37
N ASN A 333 6.04 18.65 -5.66
CA ASN A 333 7.03 19.56 -6.22
C ASN A 333 7.65 18.99 -7.52
N GLY A 334 6.91 18.14 -8.22
CA GLY A 334 7.30 17.59 -9.52
C GLY A 334 8.14 16.33 -9.48
N SER A 335 8.31 15.70 -8.31
CA SER A 335 8.98 14.40 -8.20
C SER A 335 8.04 13.33 -7.68
N ILE A 336 8.33 12.09 -8.08
CA ILE A 336 7.82 10.91 -7.40
C ILE A 336 8.86 10.40 -6.41
N LEU A 337 8.36 9.84 -5.32
CA LEU A 337 9.12 9.02 -4.38
C LEU A 337 8.56 7.61 -4.44
N PHE A 338 9.42 6.62 -4.38
CA PHE A 338 9.02 5.22 -4.36
C PHE A 338 10.01 4.38 -3.57
N ASN A 339 9.52 3.40 -2.84
CA ASN A 339 10.35 2.49 -2.06
C ASN A 339 10.58 1.17 -2.81
N SER A 340 11.77 0.62 -2.69
CA SER A 340 12.12 -0.72 -3.15
C SER A 340 12.69 -1.52 -2.00
N ASN A 341 12.33 -2.80 -1.91
CA ASN A 341 12.71 -3.68 -0.81
C ASN A 341 13.10 -5.08 -1.32
N ARG A 342 13.24 -6.06 -0.42
CA ARG A 342 13.59 -7.45 -0.77
C ARG A 342 12.51 -8.43 -0.33
N LEU A 343 11.25 -8.02 -0.38
CA LEU A 343 10.13 -8.80 0.15
C LEU A 343 10.02 -10.19 -0.50
N ASN A 344 10.36 -10.33 -1.79
CA ASN A 344 10.43 -11.64 -2.44
C ASN A 344 11.39 -12.63 -1.74
N GLN A 345 12.49 -12.15 -1.16
CA GLN A 345 13.48 -13.00 -0.50
C GLN A 345 13.06 -13.43 0.92
N ILE A 346 12.02 -12.80 1.46
CA ILE A 346 11.41 -13.18 2.74
C ILE A 346 10.40 -14.30 2.52
N PHE A 347 9.66 -14.26 1.42
CA PHE A 347 8.66 -15.27 1.09
C PHE A 347 9.27 -16.64 0.71
N GLU A 348 10.44 -16.66 0.09
CA GLU A 348 11.05 -17.89 -0.45
C GLU A 348 11.38 -18.96 0.61
N ASN A 349 11.63 -18.59 1.88
CA ASN A 349 11.97 -19.54 2.95
C ASN A 349 11.57 -19.00 4.35
N PRO A 350 10.92 -19.80 5.24
CA PRO A 350 10.62 -19.41 6.62
C PRO A 350 11.85 -19.06 7.50
N GLN A 351 13.08 -19.12 6.95
CA GLN A 351 14.28 -18.48 7.49
C GLN A 351 14.93 -17.62 6.37
N THR A 352 14.56 -16.35 6.34
CA THR A 352 14.84 -15.29 5.35
C THR A 352 16.27 -15.27 4.74
N GLN A 353 16.38 -15.14 3.40
CA GLN A 353 17.65 -15.07 2.65
C GLN A 353 18.17 -13.63 2.40
N ILE A 354 17.59 -12.60 3.02
CA ILE A 354 18.12 -11.24 2.84
C ILE A 354 19.59 -11.24 3.28
N ASP A 355 20.46 -10.81 2.36
CA ASP A 355 21.86 -10.55 2.65
C ASP A 355 21.95 -9.29 3.53
N TRP A 356 22.06 -9.51 4.84
CA TRP A 356 22.20 -8.44 5.82
C TRP A 356 23.61 -7.84 5.85
N ASP A 357 24.57 -8.34 5.06
CA ASP A 357 25.84 -7.67 4.81
C ASP A 357 25.72 -6.67 3.63
N TYR A 358 24.65 -6.77 2.83
CA TYR A 358 24.40 -5.83 1.74
C TYR A 358 24.11 -4.42 2.27
N PRO A 359 24.72 -3.35 1.75
CA PRO A 359 24.71 -2.03 2.39
C PRO A 359 23.32 -1.37 2.49
N TYR A 360 22.38 -1.75 1.62
CA TYR A 360 21.02 -1.20 1.62
C TYR A 360 20.00 -2.21 1.09
N ASN A 361 19.14 -2.74 1.97
CA ASN A 361 18.06 -3.67 1.61
C ASN A 361 16.71 -2.96 1.44
N PHE A 362 16.56 -1.79 2.03
CA PHE A 362 15.40 -0.91 1.86
C PHE A 362 15.89 0.41 1.32
N VAL A 363 15.26 0.89 0.25
CA VAL A 363 15.69 2.10 -0.44
C VAL A 363 14.47 2.96 -0.75
N LEU A 364 14.55 4.24 -0.40
CA LEU A 364 13.63 5.25 -0.87
C LEU A 364 14.30 6.03 -2.00
N TRP A 365 13.68 6.01 -3.17
CA TRP A 365 14.16 6.71 -4.36
C TRP A 365 13.41 8.02 -4.54
N LYS A 366 14.06 9.00 -5.17
CA LYS A 366 13.42 10.21 -5.67
C LYS A 366 13.73 10.40 -7.15
N ALA A 367 12.69 10.58 -7.95
CA ALA A 367 12.81 10.84 -9.38
C ALA A 367 12.05 12.11 -9.80
N CYS A 368 12.75 13.06 -10.41
CA CYS A 368 12.17 14.31 -10.88
C CYS A 368 11.50 14.07 -12.25
N ILE A 369 10.19 14.27 -12.32
CA ILE A 369 9.37 14.05 -13.52
C ILE A 369 9.25 15.36 -14.30
N ASN A 370 8.54 16.33 -13.72
CA ASN A 370 8.29 17.66 -14.26
C ASN A 370 7.72 18.54 -13.12
N GLN A 371 8.14 19.80 -13.02
CA GLN A 371 7.75 20.74 -11.96
C GLN A 371 6.24 20.89 -11.73
N ASN A 372 5.40 20.61 -12.73
CA ASN A 372 3.95 20.77 -12.63
C ASN A 372 3.20 19.49 -12.20
N ILE A 373 3.91 18.38 -12.00
CA ILE A 373 3.35 17.09 -11.61
C ILE A 373 3.14 17.05 -10.10
N LYS A 374 1.92 16.71 -9.71
CA LYS A 374 1.46 16.52 -8.33
C LYS A 374 0.60 15.27 -8.25
N SER A 375 0.27 14.83 -7.04
CA SER A 375 -0.75 13.81 -6.83
C SER A 375 -2.08 14.21 -7.47
N TYR A 376 -2.86 13.21 -7.88
CA TYR A 376 -4.26 13.34 -8.31
C TYR A 376 -5.09 14.23 -7.37
N LEU A 377 -4.75 14.26 -6.07
CA LEU A 377 -5.34 15.12 -5.03
C LEU A 377 -5.32 16.63 -5.36
N TYR A 378 -4.40 17.08 -6.21
CA TYR A 378 -4.22 18.48 -6.64
C TYR A 378 -4.66 18.74 -8.09
N GLY A 379 -5.53 17.87 -8.63
CA GLY A 379 -6.10 17.89 -9.98
C GLY A 379 -7.32 18.78 -10.17
#